data_AF-A0A535FFC5-F1
#
_entry.id   AF-A0A535FFC5-F1
#
_cell.length_a   1.000
_cell.length_b   1.000
_cell.length_c   1.000
_cell.angle_alpha   90.00
_cell.angle_beta   90.00
_cell.angle_gamma   90.00
#
_symmetry.space_group_name_H-M   'P 1'
#
loop_
_entity.id
_entity.type
_entity.pdbx_description
1 polymer ?
#
loop_
_entity_poly.entity_id
_entity_poly.type
_entity_poly.pdbx_seq_one_letter_code
_entity_poly.pdbx_strand_id
1 'polypeptide(L)'
;MRYSIEVEPEEVDAYVGLANIYMTVQHDFKKAKNILEQGLEVDDESPDLLVAFTLLYMGQKDFHTAQDYLEEAEEVAPDLDIVRETRAKFNLARTEHQRQAKAKGEQRKGNKGKPRKKR
;
A
#
# COMPACT_ATOMS: atom_id res chain seq x y z
N MET A 1 -27.31 2.56 -23.57
CA MET A 1 -26.20 3.19 -24.31
C MET A 1 -25.03 3.28 -23.34
N ARG A 2 -24.01 2.43 -23.48
CA ARG A 2 -22.76 2.54 -22.74
C ARG A 2 -21.97 3.65 -23.42
N TYR A 3 -21.95 4.83 -22.82
CA TYR A 3 -21.04 5.89 -23.24
C TYR A 3 -19.65 5.43 -22.80
N SER A 4 -18.95 4.79 -23.74
CA SER A 4 -17.51 4.61 -23.70
C SER A 4 -16.92 6.01 -23.85
N ILE A 5 -16.87 6.76 -22.75
CA ILE A 5 -16.05 7.95 -22.68
C ILE A 5 -14.66 7.39 -22.45
N GLU A 6 -13.83 7.48 -23.48
CA GLU A 6 -12.39 7.56 -23.35
C GLU A 6 -12.10 8.73 -22.40
N VAL A 7 -12.23 8.51 -21.09
CA VAL A 7 -11.65 9.41 -20.11
C VAL A 7 -10.17 9.29 -20.34
N GLU A 8 -9.52 10.39 -20.72
CA GLU A 8 -8.12 10.37 -21.14
C GLU A 8 -7.28 9.64 -20.08
N PRO A 9 -6.61 8.53 -20.42
CA PRO A 9 -5.73 7.81 -19.48
C PRO A 9 -4.69 8.72 -18.81
N GLU A 10 -4.40 9.87 -19.44
CA GLU A 10 -3.51 10.92 -18.93
C GLU A 10 -3.96 11.55 -17.60
N GLU A 11 -5.26 11.57 -17.30
CA GLU A 11 -5.77 12.21 -16.08
C GLU A 11 -5.51 11.35 -14.85
N VAL A 12 -5.79 10.04 -14.93
CA VAL A 12 -5.51 9.06 -13.87
C VAL A 12 -4.01 8.95 -13.60
N ASP A 13 -3.20 8.87 -14.67
CA ASP A 13 -1.74 8.82 -14.57
C ASP A 13 -1.17 10.04 -13.84
N ALA A 14 -1.77 11.23 -14.02
CA ALA A 14 -1.36 12.43 -13.32
C ALA A 14 -1.62 12.36 -11.81
N TYR A 15 -2.79 11.84 -11.38
CA TYR A 15 -3.09 11.64 -9.96
C TYR A 15 -2.14 10.64 -9.32
N VAL A 16 -1.90 9.49 -9.97
CA VAL A 16 -0.97 8.46 -9.50
C VAL A 16 0.46 9.00 -9.42
N GLY A 17 0.93 9.67 -10.47
CA GLY A 17 2.26 10.27 -10.52
C GLY A 17 2.47 11.31 -9.42
N LEU A 18 1.49 12.20 -9.22
CA LEU A 18 1.57 13.23 -8.19
C LEU A 18 1.53 12.63 -6.78
N ALA A 19 0.64 11.68 -6.52
CA ALA A 19 0.59 10.98 -5.25
C ALA A 19 1.91 10.27 -4.95
N ASN A 20 2.52 9.61 -5.94
CA ASN A 20 3.84 8.98 -5.81
C ASN A 20 4.94 9.98 -5.40
N ILE A 21 4.94 11.18 -5.98
CA ILE A 21 5.88 12.26 -5.57
C ILE A 21 5.65 12.65 -4.11
N TYR A 22 4.39 12.82 -3.69
CA TYR A 22 4.09 13.15 -2.30
C TYR A 22 4.50 12.03 -1.33
N MET A 23 4.32 10.77 -1.69
CA MET A 23 4.73 9.63 -0.88
C MET A 23 6.26 9.48 -0.77
N THR A 24 6.96 9.62 -1.90
CA THR A 24 8.39 9.26 -2.00
C THR A 24 9.33 10.42 -1.73
N VAL A 25 8.99 11.62 -2.20
CA VAL A 25 9.84 12.81 -2.08
C VAL A 25 9.49 13.61 -0.83
N GLN A 26 8.19 13.82 -0.59
CA GLN A 26 7.72 14.67 0.52
C GLN A 26 7.38 13.88 1.79
N HIS A 27 7.24 12.55 1.69
CA HIS A 27 6.73 11.69 2.76
C HIS A 27 5.39 12.19 3.35
N ASP A 28 4.60 12.90 2.54
CA ASP A 28 3.30 13.46 2.91
C ASP A 28 2.20 12.50 2.45
N PHE A 29 2.02 11.44 3.23
CA PHE A 29 1.02 10.41 2.95
C PHE A 29 -0.41 10.96 2.99
N LYS A 30 -0.66 12.04 3.74
CA LYS A 30 -1.99 12.65 3.80
C LYS A 30 -2.33 13.35 2.49
N LYS A 31 -1.41 14.14 1.94
CA LYS A 31 -1.62 14.75 0.63
C LYS A 31 -1.70 13.72 -0.48
N ALA A 32 -0.83 12.70 -0.45
CA ALA A 32 -0.91 11.60 -1.40
C ALA A 32 -2.29 10.94 -1.39
N LYS A 33 -2.84 10.65 -0.21
CA LYS A 33 -4.20 10.12 -0.06
C LYS A 33 -5.24 11.03 -0.72
N ASN A 34 -5.25 12.32 -0.38
CA ASN A 34 -6.22 13.27 -0.93
C ASN A 34 -6.18 13.36 -2.47
N ILE A 35 -5.00 13.19 -3.06
CA ILE A 35 -4.80 13.24 -4.51
C ILE A 35 -5.33 11.97 -5.17
N LEU A 36 -5.07 10.81 -4.55
CA LEU A 36 -5.63 9.55 -5.03
C LEU A 36 -7.16 9.49 -4.85
N GLU A 37 -7.69 10.08 -3.78
CA GLU A 37 -9.15 10.20 -3.57
C GLU A 37 -9.80 11.01 -4.70
N GLN A 38 -9.15 12.10 -5.15
CA GLN A 38 -9.62 12.85 -6.33
C GLN A 38 -9.55 12.00 -7.61
N GLY A 39 -8.53 11.15 -7.76
CA GLY A 39 -8.45 10.21 -8.88
C GLY A 39 -9.60 9.21 -8.88
N LEU A 40 -9.99 8.66 -7.72
CA LEU A 40 -11.12 7.74 -7.62
C LEU A 40 -12.48 8.41 -7.91
N GLU A 41 -12.60 9.72 -7.74
CA GLU A 41 -13.80 10.45 -8.19
C GLU A 41 -13.91 10.50 -9.72
N VAL A 42 -12.79 10.34 -10.44
CA VAL A 42 -12.73 10.31 -11.91
C VAL A 42 -12.90 8.90 -12.43
N ASP A 43 -12.16 7.94 -11.87
CA ASP A 43 -12.24 6.51 -12.22
C ASP A 43 -12.07 5.67 -10.95
N ASP A 44 -13.20 5.20 -10.41
CA ASP A 44 -13.26 4.38 -9.19
C ASP A 44 -12.82 2.93 -9.42
N GLU A 45 -12.79 2.48 -10.67
CA GLU A 45 -12.37 1.14 -11.07
C GLU A 45 -10.99 1.15 -11.74
N SER A 46 -10.18 2.22 -11.58
CA SER A 46 -8.83 2.24 -12.14
C SER A 46 -7.87 1.31 -11.38
N PRO A 47 -7.26 0.31 -12.05
CA PRO A 47 -6.25 -0.54 -11.41
C PRO A 47 -5.04 0.25 -10.90
N ASP A 48 -4.62 1.31 -11.60
CA ASP A 48 -3.47 2.13 -11.23
C ASP A 48 -3.73 2.94 -9.96
N LEU A 49 -4.95 3.48 -9.77
CA LEU A 49 -5.33 4.17 -8.54
C LEU A 49 -5.42 3.21 -7.36
N LEU A 50 -6.05 2.05 -7.54
CA LEU A 50 -6.17 1.02 -6.51
C LEU A 50 -4.78 0.49 -6.08
N VAL A 51 -3.87 0.29 -7.04
CA VAL A 51 -2.47 -0.03 -6.75
C VAL A 51 -1.77 1.11 -6.01
N ALA A 52 -1.97 2.36 -6.41
CA ALA A 52 -1.36 3.50 -5.73
C ALA A 52 -1.85 3.62 -4.26
N PHE A 53 -3.12 3.36 -3.98
CA PHE A 53 -3.65 3.26 -2.62
C PHE A 53 -3.03 2.10 -1.84
N THR A 54 -2.89 0.93 -2.48
CA THR A 54 -2.20 -0.22 -1.89
C THR A 54 -0.79 0.17 -1.44
N LEU A 55 -0.02 0.82 -2.31
CA LEU A 55 1.34 1.26 -2.02
C LEU A 55 1.39 2.35 -0.93
N LEU A 56 0.43 3.27 -0.93
CA LEU A 56 0.28 4.30 0.11
C LEU A 56 0.14 3.66 1.50
N TYR A 57 -0.79 2.72 1.65
CA TYR A 57 -1.06 2.07 2.93
C TYR A 57 0.04 1.10 3.33
N MET A 58 0.69 0.42 2.37
CA MET A 58 1.92 -0.34 2.62
C MET A 58 3.04 0.55 3.17
N GLY A 59 3.22 1.76 2.63
CA GLY A 59 4.18 2.74 3.11
C GLY A 59 3.90 3.19 4.55
N GLN A 60 2.62 3.27 4.93
CA GLN A 60 2.17 3.55 6.30
C GLN A 60 2.23 2.33 7.23
N LYS A 61 2.58 1.15 6.71
CA LYS A 61 2.53 -0.17 7.40
C LYS A 61 1.13 -0.58 7.83
N ASP A 62 0.11 0.03 7.24
CA ASP A 62 -1.27 -0.42 7.38
C ASP A 62 -1.54 -1.52 6.35
N PHE A 63 -1.04 -2.72 6.67
CA PHE A 63 -1.17 -3.88 5.80
C PHE A 63 -2.60 -4.41 5.70
N HIS A 64 -3.51 -3.98 6.60
CA HIS A 64 -4.91 -4.38 6.51
C HIS A 64 -5.59 -3.59 5.39
N THR A 65 -5.57 -2.27 5.48
CA THR A 65 -6.17 -1.40 4.46
C THR A 65 -5.50 -1.58 3.10
N ALA A 66 -4.17 -1.76 3.07
CA ALA A 66 -3.48 -2.08 1.83
C ALA A 66 -3.92 -3.41 1.19
N GLN A 67 -4.35 -4.39 2.00
CA GLN A 67 -4.86 -5.65 1.47
C GLN A 67 -6.21 -5.46 0.80
N ASP A 68 -7.10 -4.67 1.40
CA ASP A 68 -8.44 -4.42 0.88
C ASP A 68 -8.37 -3.78 -0.52
N TYR A 69 -7.60 -2.70 -0.69
CA TYR A 69 -7.39 -2.07 -2.01
C TYR A 69 -6.70 -2.97 -3.03
N LEU A 70 -5.82 -3.86 -2.58
CA LEU A 70 -5.14 -4.81 -3.47
C LEU A 70 -6.10 -5.88 -3.97
N GLU A 71 -7.02 -6.33 -3.11
CA GLU A 71 -8.07 -7.28 -3.49
C GLU A 71 -9.03 -6.64 -4.50
N GLU A 72 -9.42 -5.37 -4.30
CA GLU A 72 -10.19 -4.61 -5.30
C GLU A 72 -9.45 -4.50 -6.63
N ALA A 73 -8.13 -4.19 -6.62
CA ALA A 73 -7.34 -4.14 -7.85
C ALA A 73 -7.26 -5.51 -8.56
N GLU A 74 -7.20 -6.60 -7.79
CA GLU A 74 -7.23 -7.98 -8.30
C GLU A 74 -8.61 -8.37 -8.85
N GLU A 75 -9.70 -7.81 -8.33
CA GLU A 75 -11.06 -8.01 -8.88
C GLU A 75 -11.26 -7.29 -10.21
N VAL A 76 -10.77 -6.06 -10.31
CA VAL A 76 -10.87 -5.24 -11.52
C VAL A 76 -9.97 -5.77 -12.63
N ALA A 77 -8.69 -6.02 -12.34
CA ALA A 77 -7.69 -6.35 -13.35
C ALA A 77 -6.68 -7.43 -12.87
N PRO A 78 -7.11 -8.69 -12.68
CA PRO A 78 -6.27 -9.78 -12.12
C PRO A 78 -5.05 -10.14 -12.99
N ASP A 79 -5.14 -9.88 -14.29
CA ASP A 79 -4.12 -10.22 -15.27
C ASP A 79 -3.16 -9.07 -15.56
N LEU A 80 -3.38 -7.89 -14.96
CA LEU A 80 -2.54 -6.73 -15.17
C LEU A 80 -1.22 -6.90 -14.40
N ASP A 81 -0.10 -6.71 -15.11
CA ASP A 81 1.23 -6.95 -14.55
C ASP A 81 1.50 -6.09 -13.30
N ILE A 82 1.05 -4.83 -13.29
CA ILE A 82 1.23 -3.94 -12.13
C ILE A 82 0.52 -4.48 -10.87
N VAL A 83 -0.65 -5.09 -11.02
CA VAL A 83 -1.40 -5.68 -9.90
C VAL A 83 -0.65 -6.90 -9.36
N ARG A 84 -0.19 -7.79 -10.25
CA ARG A 84 0.60 -8.98 -9.88
C ARG A 84 1.92 -8.62 -9.19
N GLU A 85 2.61 -7.61 -9.71
CA GLU A 85 3.82 -7.07 -9.09
C GLU A 85 3.52 -6.49 -7.70
N THR A 86 2.43 -5.74 -7.57
CA THR A 86 2.02 -5.15 -6.29
C THR A 86 1.68 -6.23 -5.28
N ARG A 87 1.02 -7.32 -5.70
CA ARG A 87 0.79 -8.50 -4.85
C ARG A 87 2.08 -9.15 -4.36
N ALA A 88 3.06 -9.30 -5.24
CA ALA A 88 4.38 -9.83 -4.86
C ALA A 88 5.07 -8.92 -3.82
N LYS A 89 5.09 -7.60 -4.08
CA LYS A 89 5.65 -6.59 -3.16
C LYS A 89 4.92 -6.59 -1.81
N PHE A 90 3.59 -6.67 -1.81
CA PHE A 90 2.76 -6.74 -0.60
C PHE A 90 3.13 -7.95 0.26
N ASN A 91 3.23 -9.14 -0.35
CA ASN A 91 3.57 -10.36 0.38
C ASN A 91 4.96 -10.30 1.01
N LEU A 92 5.94 -9.71 0.30
CA LEU A 92 7.29 -9.51 0.83
C LEU A 92 7.28 -8.56 2.04
N ALA A 93 6.65 -7.39 1.89
CA ALA A 93 6.59 -6.38 2.94
C ALA A 93 5.84 -6.89 4.20
N ARG A 94 4.71 -7.58 4.00
CA ARG A 94 3.93 -8.19 5.08
C ARG A 94 4.73 -9.26 5.82
N THR A 95 5.43 -10.12 5.09
CA THR A 95 6.28 -11.17 5.68
C THR A 95 7.42 -10.59 6.48
N GLU A 96 8.09 -9.56 5.95
CA GLU A 96 9.17 -8.87 6.66
C GLU A 96 8.66 -8.23 7.96
N HIS A 97 7.53 -7.53 7.89
CA HIS A 97 6.89 -6.92 9.06
C HIS A 97 6.55 -7.96 10.14
N GLN A 98 5.98 -9.10 9.75
CA GLN A 98 5.66 -10.20 10.68
C GLN A 98 6.93 -10.81 11.31
N ARG A 99 8.00 -11.00 10.53
CA ARG A 99 9.28 -11.50 11.06
C ARG A 99 9.89 -10.53 12.07
N GLN A 100 9.89 -9.24 11.76
CA GLN A 100 10.38 -8.20 12.67
C GLN A 100 9.57 -8.16 13.97
N ALA A 101 8.24 -8.31 13.89
CA ALA A 101 7.38 -8.36 15.08
C ALA A 101 7.70 -9.58 15.96
N LYS A 102 7.89 -10.76 15.37
CA LYS A 102 8.25 -12.00 16.09
C LYS A 102 9.62 -11.89 16.76
N ALA A 103 10.65 -11.42 16.05
CA ALA A 103 12.00 -11.26 16.58
C ALA A 103 12.05 -10.31 17.79
N LYS A 104 11.30 -9.19 17.75
CA LYS A 104 11.17 -8.26 18.89
C LYS A 104 10.48 -8.90 20.10
N GLY A 105 9.51 -9.79 19.87
CA GLY A 105 8.84 -10.55 20.93
C GLY A 105 9.77 -11.54 21.63
N GLU A 106 10.62 -12.23 20.88
CA GLU A 106 11.59 -13.20 21.41
C GLU A 106 12.73 -12.53 22.19
N GLN A 107 13.27 -11.41 21.71
CA GLN A 107 14.27 -10.63 22.44
C GLN A 107 13.76 -10.12 23.80
N ARG A 108 12.48 -9.71 23.88
CA ARG A 108 11.86 -9.26 25.14
C ARG A 108 11.71 -10.39 26.17
N LYS A 109 11.54 -11.64 25.74
CA LYS A 109 11.47 -12.80 26.65
C LYS A 109 12.85 -13.20 27.17
N GLY A 110 13.90 -13.12 26.35
CA GLY A 110 15.28 -13.43 26.76
C GLY A 110 15.87 -12.48 27.81
N ASN A 111 15.44 -11.22 27.86
CA ASN A 111 15.99 -10.22 28.78
C ASN A 111 15.35 -10.21 30.19
N LYS A 112 14.32 -11.04 30.44
CA LYS A 112 13.65 -11.14 31.76
C LYS A 112 14.26 -12.18 32.71
N GLY A 113 15.37 -12.83 32.33
CA GLY A 113 15.90 -14.01 33.02
C GLY A 113 17.21 -13.87 33.81
N LYS A 114 17.81 -12.68 33.95
CA LYS A 114 19.04 -12.54 34.78
C LYS A 114 18.69 -12.12 36.21
N PRO A 115 18.68 -13.03 37.21
CA PRO A 115 18.58 -12.62 38.60
C PRO A 115 19.84 -11.85 38.95
N ARG A 116 19.67 -10.60 39.41
CA ARG A 116 20.76 -9.84 40.04
C ARG A 116 21.21 -10.64 41.26
N LYS A 117 22.38 -11.30 41.16
CA LYS A 117 23.05 -11.89 42.32
C LYS A 117 23.26 -10.76 43.34
N LYS A 118 22.48 -10.77 44.43
CA LYS A 118 22.73 -9.91 45.58
C LYS A 118 24.05 -10.37 46.21
N ARG A 119 24.89 -9.38 46.49
CA ARG A 119 26.21 -9.48 47.12
C ARG A 119 26.12 -10.09 48.51
#